data_AF-C0VLW3-F1
#
_entry.id   AF-C0VLW3-F1
#
_cell.length_a   1.000
_cell.length_b   1.000
_cell.length_c   1.000
_cell.angle_alpha   90.00
_cell.angle_beta   90.00
_cell.angle_gamma   90.00
#
_symmetry.space_group_name_H-M   'P 1'
#
loop_
_entity.id
_entity.type
_entity.pdbx_description
1 polymer ?
#
loop_
_entity_poly.entity_id
_entity_poly.type
_entity_poly.pdbx_seq_one_letter_code
_entity_poly.pdbx_strand_id
1 'polypeptide(L)'
;MSEALIERLVEFAESGNQQKIILNGTSYQGWIMEITEDALLISTGFADKSGKDFWLKFNDLDSATLYYWDNHSDEWVEFKL
;
A
#
# COMPACT_ATOMS: atom_id res chain seq x y z
N MET A 1 -2.57 -10.46 -15.53
CA MET A 1 -2.65 -9.04 -15.12
C MET A 1 -1.51 -8.29 -15.80
N SER A 2 -1.70 -7.02 -16.13
CA SER A 2 -0.73 -6.23 -16.90
C SER A 2 0.47 -5.84 -16.04
N GLU A 3 1.69 -6.00 -16.56
CA GLU A 3 2.96 -5.57 -15.93
C GLU A 3 2.89 -4.12 -15.39
N ALA A 4 2.12 -3.26 -16.06
CA ALA A 4 1.85 -1.88 -15.66
C ALA A 4 1.29 -1.71 -14.24
N LEU A 5 0.49 -2.66 -13.73
CA LEU A 5 -0.04 -2.58 -12.36
C LEU A 5 1.06 -2.78 -11.33
N ILE A 6 1.97 -3.71 -11.58
CA ILE A 6 3.09 -4.01 -10.69
C ILE A 6 4.02 -2.81 -10.64
N GLU A 7 4.35 -2.22 -11.80
CA GLU A 7 5.14 -0.99 -11.87
C GLU A 7 4.50 0.14 -11.04
N ARG A 8 3.18 0.34 -11.17
CA ARG A 8 2.45 1.35 -10.38
C ARG A 8 2.47 1.08 -8.89
N LEU A 9 2.39 -0.17 -8.47
CA LEU A 9 2.49 -0.54 -7.05
C LEU A 9 3.90 -0.35 -6.51
N VAL A 10 4.93 -0.57 -7.33
CA VAL A 10 6.32 -0.26 -6.99
C VAL A 10 6.50 1.25 -6.82
N GLU A 11 6.00 2.06 -7.77
CA GLU A 11 6.00 3.52 -7.64
C GLU A 11 5.28 3.97 -6.36
N PHE A 12 4.15 3.34 -6.01
CA PHE A 12 3.42 3.60 -4.78
C PHE A 12 4.22 3.24 -3.53
N ALA A 13 4.92 2.11 -3.51
CA ALA A 13 5.77 1.70 -2.40
C ALA A 13 6.96 2.64 -2.18
N GLU A 14 7.51 3.19 -3.26
CA GLU A 14 8.58 4.19 -3.24
C GLU A 14 8.06 5.62 -2.99
N SER A 15 6.74 5.82 -3.03
CA SER A 15 6.10 7.12 -2.80
C SER A 15 5.90 7.39 -1.31
N GLY A 16 6.42 8.54 -0.86
CA GLY A 16 6.25 9.01 0.51
C GLY A 16 7.03 8.21 1.55
N ASN A 17 6.76 8.47 2.83
CA ASN A 17 7.39 7.74 3.94
C ASN A 17 6.52 6.63 4.52
N GLN A 18 5.23 6.62 4.18
CA GLN A 18 4.28 5.66 4.72
C GLN A 18 3.14 5.45 3.71
N GLN A 19 2.66 4.22 3.61
CA GLN A 19 1.58 3.84 2.72
C GLN A 19 0.34 3.46 3.52
N LYS A 20 -0.81 3.69 2.90
CA LYS A 20 -2.12 3.37 3.45
C LYS A 20 -3.01 2.84 2.36
N ILE A 21 -3.67 1.72 2.63
CA ILE A 21 -4.52 1.01 1.70
C ILE A 21 -5.86 0.81 2.36
N ILE A 22 -6.93 1.31 1.73
CA ILE A 22 -8.30 1.13 2.20
C ILE A 22 -8.95 0.08 1.30
N LEU A 23 -9.18 -1.11 1.86
CA LEU A 23 -9.81 -2.22 1.17
C LEU A 23 -11.06 -2.65 1.93
N ASN A 24 -12.23 -2.63 1.29
CA ASN A 24 -13.51 -3.01 1.90
C ASN A 24 -13.79 -2.30 3.24
N GLY A 25 -13.37 -1.04 3.38
CA GLY A 25 -13.49 -0.24 4.61
C GLY A 25 -12.45 -0.57 5.69
N THR A 26 -11.57 -1.55 5.47
CA THR A 26 -10.42 -1.84 6.34
C THR A 26 -9.22 -1.02 5.90
N SER A 27 -8.65 -0.24 6.81
CA SER A 27 -7.45 0.55 6.55
C SER A 27 -6.19 -0.19 6.99
N TYR A 28 -5.35 -0.56 6.04
CA TYR A 28 -4.01 -1.09 6.26
C TYR A 28 -3.01 0.04 6.09
N GLN A 29 -2.40 0.49 7.18
CA GLN A 29 -1.42 1.58 7.17
C GLN A 29 -0.07 1.06 7.63
N GLY A 30 0.98 1.28 6.85
CA GLY A 30 2.27 0.67 7.07
C GLY A 30 3.27 0.92 5.96
N TRP A 31 4.23 0.00 5.81
CA TRP A 31 5.21 0.01 4.74
C TRP A 31 4.99 -1.17 3.82
N ILE A 32 5.15 -0.95 2.53
CA ILE A 32 5.16 -2.03 1.55
C ILE A 32 6.50 -2.74 1.66
N MET A 33 6.47 -3.99 2.09
CA MET A 33 7.69 -4.79 2.30
C MET A 33 8.08 -5.57 1.05
N GLU A 34 7.07 -6.07 0.33
CA GLU A 34 7.27 -6.91 -0.85
C GLU A 34 6.09 -6.76 -1.80
N ILE A 35 6.37 -6.80 -3.11
CA ILE A 35 5.36 -6.83 -4.17
C ILE A 35 5.70 -8.03 -5.04
N THR A 36 4.77 -8.97 -5.13
CA THR A 36 4.90 -10.19 -5.94
C THR A 36 4.08 -10.06 -7.22
N GLU A 37 3.98 -11.13 -8.00
CA GLU A 37 3.17 -11.13 -9.22
C GLU A 37 1.65 -11.25 -8.95
N ASP A 38 1.23 -11.64 -7.74
CA ASP A 38 -0.18 -11.88 -7.38
C ASP A 38 -0.67 -10.99 -6.22
N ALA A 39 0.24 -10.57 -5.33
CA ALA A 39 -0.11 -9.87 -4.10
C ALA A 39 0.97 -8.89 -3.63
N LEU A 40 0.53 -7.91 -2.85
CA LEU A 40 1.34 -6.92 -2.15
C LEU A 40 1.39 -7.23 -0.66
N LEU A 41 2.57 -7.18 -0.06
CA LEU A 41 2.79 -7.33 1.37
C LEU A 41 2.92 -5.96 2.02
N ILE A 42 1.97 -5.62 2.91
CA ILE A 42 2.04 -4.43 3.74
C ILE A 42 2.29 -4.83 5.20
N SER A 43 3.32 -4.25 5.80
CA SER A 43 3.62 -4.42 7.23
C SER A 43 3.07 -3.24 8.02
N THR A 44 2.03 -3.50 8.80
CA THR A 44 1.32 -2.50 9.61
C THR A 44 2.01 -2.30 10.96
N GLY A 45 3.25 -1.79 10.92
CA GLY A 45 4.12 -1.63 12.09
C GLY A 45 3.87 -0.36 12.89
N PHE A 46 2.62 -0.04 13.27
CA PHE A 46 2.34 1.13 14.12
C PHE A 46 2.15 0.71 15.58
N ALA A 47 3.21 0.88 16.37
CA ALA A 47 3.20 1.07 17.83
C ALA A 47 2.95 -0.12 18.79
N ASP A 48 2.66 -1.33 18.34
CA ASP A 48 2.65 -2.51 19.24
C ASP A 48 3.69 -3.54 18.79
N LYS A 49 4.22 -4.34 19.71
CA LYS A 49 5.38 -5.25 19.52
C LYS A 49 5.13 -6.41 18.52
N SER A 50 4.15 -6.26 17.63
CA SER A 50 3.77 -7.22 16.61
C SER A 50 3.24 -6.44 15.39
N GLY A 51 4.16 -5.86 14.61
CA GLY A 51 3.83 -5.48 13.23
C GLY A 51 3.23 -6.70 12.55
N LYS A 52 2.03 -6.56 11.99
CA LYS A 52 1.37 -7.63 11.25
C LYS A 52 1.56 -7.40 9.77
N ASP A 53 2.05 -8.44 9.12
CA ASP A 53 2.23 -8.49 7.69
C ASP A 53 0.93 -8.99 7.05
N PHE A 54 0.38 -8.19 6.14
CA PHE A 54 -0.84 -8.50 5.42
C PHE A 54 -0.55 -8.64 3.94
N TRP A 55 -0.91 -9.79 3.40
CA TRP A 55 -0.91 -10.05 1.96
C TRP A 55 -2.24 -9.58 1.37
N LEU A 56 -2.17 -8.55 0.53
CA LEU A 56 -3.28 -8.00 -0.22
C LEU A 56 -3.18 -8.45 -1.67
N LYS A 57 -4.14 -9.24 -2.14
CA LYS A 57 -4.15 -9.71 -3.52
C LYS A 57 -4.48 -8.57 -4.47
N PHE A 58 -3.89 -8.58 -5.66
CA PHE A 58 -4.13 -7.54 -6.67
C PHE A 58 -5.59 -7.48 -7.13
N ASN A 59 -6.27 -8.63 -7.13
CA ASN A 59 -7.69 -8.68 -7.43
C ASN A 59 -8.55 -7.90 -6.43
N ASP A 60 -8.11 -7.80 -5.17
CA ASP A 60 -8.76 -6.97 -4.15
C ASP A 60 -8.32 -5.51 -4.27
N LEU A 61 -7.06 -5.26 -4.64
CA LEU A 61 -6.52 -3.90 -4.82
C LEU A 61 -7.19 -3.11 -5.94
N ASP A 62 -7.75 -3.77 -6.96
CA ASP A 62 -8.53 -3.12 -8.02
C ASP A 62 -9.69 -2.28 -7.46
N SER A 63 -10.29 -2.74 -6.37
CA SER A 63 -11.36 -2.03 -5.64
C SER A 63 -10.85 -1.26 -4.41
N ALA A 64 -9.55 -1.27 -4.16
CA ALA A 64 -8.95 -0.59 -3.02
C ALA A 64 -8.56 0.85 -3.36
N THR A 65 -8.48 1.68 -2.34
CA THR A 65 -7.98 3.05 -2.46
C THR A 65 -6.62 3.15 -1.79
N LEU A 66 -5.63 3.58 -2.57
CA LEU A 66 -4.23 3.69 -2.14
C LEU A 66 -3.94 5.13 -1.76
N TYR A 67 -3.22 5.33 -0.67
CA TYR A 67 -2.79 6.64 -0.17
C TYR A 67 -1.34 6.56 0.28
N TYR A 68 -0.55 7.59 0.03
CA TYR A 68 0.80 7.72 0.55
C TYR A 68 0.92 9.01 1.36
N TRP A 69 1.79 9.01 2.37
CA TRP A 69 2.10 10.19 3.15
C TRP A 69 3.13 11.04 2.43
N ASP A 70 2.71 12.20 1.94
CA ASP A 70 3.60 13.17 1.30
C ASP A 70 4.25 14.04 2.38
N ASN A 71 5.56 13.92 2.59
CA ASN A 71 6.28 14.73 3.59
C ASN A 71 6.47 16.19 3.15
N HIS A 72 6.27 16.51 1.87
CA HIS A 72 6.38 17.88 1.39
C HIS A 72 5.16 18.70 1.79
N SER A 73 3.98 18.10 1.68
CA SER A 73 2.68 18.73 1.97
C SER A 73 2.13 18.34 3.34
N ASP A 74 2.74 17.36 4.01
CA ASP A 74 2.33 16.79 5.31
C ASP A 74 0.88 16.28 5.29
N GLU A 75 0.50 15.61 4.20
CA GLU A 75 -0.86 15.10 3.99
C GLU A 75 -0.88 13.71 3.34
N TRP A 76 -2.01 13.03 3.52
CA TRP A 76 -2.30 11.78 2.82
C TRP A 76 -2.76 12.09 1.39
N VAL A 77 -1.94 11.76 0.41
CA VAL A 77 -2.27 11.94 -1.00
C VAL A 77 -2.78 10.63 -1.58
N GLU A 78 -3.88 10.70 -2.31
CA GLU A 78 -4.45 9.55 -3.01
C GLU A 78 -3.55 9.14 -4.17
N PHE A 79 -3.12 7.88 -4.19
CA PHE A 79 -2.43 7.27 -5.31
C PHE A 79 -3.43 6.60 -6.24
N LYS A 80 -3.45 7.03 -7.49
CA LYS A 80 -4.31 6.46 -8.52
C LYS A 80 -3.51 5.45 -9.34
N LEU A 81 -3.93 4.18 -9.28
CA LEU A 81 -3.40 3.10 -10.12
C LEU A 81 -3.61 3.41 -11.61
#